data_AF-A0A0P7XS02-F1
#
_entry.id   AF-A0A0P7XS02-F1
#
_cell.length_a   1.000
_cell.length_b   1.000
_cell.length_c   1.000
_cell.angle_alpha   90.00
_cell.angle_beta   90.00
_cell.angle_gamma   90.00
#
_symmetry.space_group_name_H-M   'P 1'
#
loop_
_entity.id
_entity.type
_entity.pdbx_description
1 polymer ?
#
loop_
_entity_poly.entity_id
_entity_poly.type
_entity_poly.pdbx_seq_one_letter_code
_entity_poly.pdbx_strand_id
1 'polypeptide(L)'
;MVIDLFDIRGYLVTSAEMESFEEDAEFAADQLNSMLFAAADEMAQNEFWSVAKAEEIIEDLISAWMQEPSLVESESDELEDYVRQTIRRIEQEHDGDE
;
A
#
# COMPACT_ATOMS: atom_id res chain seq x y z
N MET A 1 -4.34 15.09 -12.94
CA MET A 1 -3.63 13.83 -13.24
C MET A 1 -4.66 12.70 -13.29
N VAL A 2 -4.46 11.63 -14.06
CA VAL A 2 -5.44 10.53 -14.18
C VAL A 2 -5.62 9.77 -12.87
N ILE A 3 -4.59 9.74 -12.03
CA ILE A 3 -4.59 9.16 -10.68
C ILE A 3 -5.58 9.84 -9.71
N ASP A 4 -6.06 11.05 -10.00
CA ASP A 4 -7.06 11.76 -9.14
C ASP A 4 -8.41 11.03 -9.06
N LEU A 5 -8.66 10.10 -9.98
CA LEU A 5 -9.85 9.22 -9.97
C LEU A 5 -9.67 7.98 -9.09
N PHE A 6 -8.45 7.69 -8.62
CA PHE A 6 -8.18 6.57 -7.74
C PHE A 6 -8.62 6.92 -6.31
N ASP A 7 -9.61 6.19 -5.78
CA ASP A 7 -10.14 6.40 -4.43
C ASP A 7 -9.66 5.29 -3.50
N ILE A 8 -8.60 5.57 -2.73
CA ILE A 8 -8.02 4.60 -1.80
C ILE A 8 -8.98 4.14 -0.69
N ARG A 9 -10.02 4.95 -0.42
CA ARG A 9 -11.00 4.67 0.64
C ARG A 9 -11.79 3.39 0.41
N GLY A 10 -11.92 2.95 -0.84
CA GLY A 10 -12.54 1.67 -1.20
C GLY A 10 -11.72 0.45 -0.79
N TYR A 11 -10.44 0.61 -0.47
CA TYR A 11 -9.49 -0.44 -0.12
C TYR A 11 -9.15 -0.49 1.37
N LEU A 12 -9.66 0.46 2.15
CA LEU A 12 -9.39 0.51 3.58
C LEU A 12 -10.08 -0.66 4.28
N VAL A 13 -9.34 -1.26 5.20
CA VAL A 13 -9.81 -2.39 5.99
C VAL A 13 -10.29 -1.92 7.36
N THR A 14 -11.10 -2.75 7.99
CA THR A 14 -11.51 -2.56 9.38
C THR A 14 -10.92 -3.65 10.26
N SER A 15 -10.89 -3.42 11.56
CA SER A 15 -10.48 -4.45 12.53
C SER A 15 -11.29 -5.75 12.42
N ALA A 16 -12.54 -5.68 11.93
CA ALA A 16 -13.35 -6.88 11.68
C ALA A 16 -12.79 -7.77 10.56
N GLU A 17 -12.14 -7.17 9.55
CA GLU A 17 -11.47 -7.91 8.46
C GLU A 17 -10.13 -8.51 8.93
N MET A 18 -9.60 -7.98 10.04
CA MET A 18 -8.34 -8.40 10.67
C MET A 18 -8.55 -9.34 11.86
N GLU A 19 -9.67 -10.08 11.93
CA GLU A 19 -9.96 -10.96 13.09
C GLU A 19 -8.86 -11.99 13.36
N SER A 20 -8.12 -12.39 12.31
CA SER A 20 -6.99 -13.32 12.41
C SER A 20 -5.83 -12.80 13.26
N PHE A 21 -5.76 -11.48 13.50
CA PHE A 21 -4.78 -10.83 14.35
C PHE A 21 -5.26 -10.68 15.81
N GLU A 22 -6.45 -11.19 16.14
CA GLU A 22 -7.01 -11.25 17.50
C GLU A 22 -6.97 -9.89 18.25
N GLU A 23 -6.10 -9.76 19.26
CA GLU A 23 -5.94 -8.56 20.07
C GLU A 23 -5.23 -7.41 19.34
N ASP A 24 -4.48 -7.72 18.27
CA ASP A 24 -3.77 -6.77 17.42
C ASP A 24 -4.59 -6.36 16.18
N ALA A 25 -5.84 -6.83 16.04
CA ALA A 25 -6.65 -6.58 14.84
C ALA A 25 -6.89 -5.09 14.52
N GLU A 26 -7.07 -4.24 15.54
CA GLU A 26 -7.17 -2.79 15.38
C GLU A 26 -5.84 -2.20 14.89
N PHE A 27 -4.75 -2.58 15.56
CA PHE A 27 -3.41 -2.11 15.21
C PHE A 27 -3.01 -2.54 13.79
N ALA A 28 -3.26 -3.79 13.42
CA ALA A 28 -2.99 -4.32 12.10
C ALA A 28 -3.80 -3.59 11.00
N ALA A 29 -5.08 -3.30 11.28
CA ALA A 29 -5.91 -2.52 10.36
C ALA A 29 -5.40 -1.08 10.21
N ASP A 30 -5.02 -0.41 11.29
CA ASP A 30 -4.43 0.93 11.26
C ASP A 30 -3.11 0.95 10.48
N GLN A 31 -2.23 -0.03 10.71
CA GLN A 31 -0.96 -0.14 10.00
C GLN A 31 -1.15 -0.37 8.49
N LEU A 32 -2.02 -1.32 8.11
CA LEU A 32 -2.32 -1.53 6.69
C LEU A 32 -2.91 -0.27 6.06
N ASN A 33 -3.90 0.35 6.70
CA ASN A 33 -4.52 1.57 6.19
C ASN A 33 -3.49 2.70 6.02
N SER A 34 -2.59 2.89 6.99
CA SER A 34 -1.51 3.88 6.89
C SER A 34 -0.57 3.58 5.72
N MET A 35 -0.19 2.31 5.55
CA MET A 35 0.63 1.83 4.44
C MET A 35 -0.02 2.13 3.07
N LEU A 36 -1.32 1.85 2.95
CA LEU A 36 -2.10 2.12 1.74
C LEU A 36 -2.23 3.62 1.44
N PHE A 37 -2.40 4.46 2.46
CA PHE A 37 -2.41 5.91 2.29
C PHE A 37 -1.05 6.45 1.83
N ALA A 38 0.04 5.97 2.43
CA ALA A 38 1.39 6.35 2.02
C ALA A 38 1.67 5.95 0.55
N ALA A 39 1.17 4.78 0.14
CA ALA A 39 1.28 4.32 -1.25
C ALA A 39 0.52 5.26 -2.20
N ALA A 40 -0.74 5.55 -1.90
CA ALA A 40 -1.57 6.42 -2.72
C ALA A 40 -1.01 7.85 -2.82
N ASP A 41 -0.44 8.38 -1.73
CA ASP A 41 0.20 9.70 -1.72
C ASP A 41 1.43 9.75 -2.65
N GLU A 42 2.35 8.80 -2.52
CA GLU A 42 3.57 8.75 -3.36
C GLU A 42 3.19 8.53 -4.85
N MET A 43 2.20 7.69 -5.14
CA MET A 43 1.69 7.52 -6.51
C MET A 43 1.08 8.82 -7.08
N ALA A 44 0.40 9.60 -6.25
CA ALA A 44 -0.20 10.86 -6.68
C ALA A 44 0.85 11.96 -7.00
N GLN A 45 2.09 11.81 -6.52
CA GLN A 45 3.18 12.73 -6.81
C GLN A 45 3.80 12.53 -8.20
N ASN A 46 3.52 11.42 -8.89
CA ASN A 46 4.09 11.10 -10.20
C ASN A 46 3.02 10.77 -11.26
N GLU A 47 3.18 11.32 -12.47
CA GLU A 47 2.27 11.08 -13.61
C GLU A 47 2.41 9.67 -14.23
N PHE A 48 3.43 8.91 -13.82
CA PHE A 48 3.62 7.51 -14.20
C PHE A 48 2.43 6.61 -13.82
N TRP A 49 1.76 6.92 -12.70
CA TRP A 49 0.71 6.08 -12.17
C TRP A 49 -0.63 6.31 -12.87
N SER A 50 -1.18 5.23 -13.42
CA SER A 50 -2.57 5.16 -13.85
C SER A 50 -3.42 4.56 -12.74
N VAL A 51 -4.74 4.82 -12.77
CA VAL A 51 -5.68 4.20 -11.83
C VAL A 51 -5.51 2.68 -11.81
N ALA A 52 -5.46 2.03 -12.98
CA ALA A 52 -5.30 0.58 -13.06
C ALA A 52 -4.00 0.05 -12.42
N LYS A 53 -2.87 0.75 -12.59
CA LYS A 53 -1.60 0.36 -11.93
C LYS A 53 -1.65 0.58 -10.43
N ALA A 54 -2.26 1.69 -9.98
CA ALA A 54 -2.42 1.97 -8.57
C ALA A 54 -3.31 0.92 -7.90
N GLU A 55 -4.43 0.55 -8.52
CA GLU A 55 -5.31 -0.54 -8.06
C GLU A 55 -4.52 -1.85 -7.93
N GLU A 56 -3.75 -2.23 -8.95
CA GLU A 56 -2.95 -3.47 -8.95
C GLU A 56 -1.93 -3.51 -7.79
N ILE A 57 -1.20 -2.41 -7.56
CA ILE A 57 -0.22 -2.35 -6.47
C ILE A 57 -0.89 -2.34 -5.11
N ILE A 58 -2.03 -1.69 -4.97
CA ILE A 58 -2.76 -1.65 -3.70
C ILE A 58 -3.32 -3.03 -3.36
N GLU A 59 -3.86 -3.76 -4.34
CA GLU A 59 -4.27 -5.15 -4.14
C GLU A 59 -3.09 -6.06 -3.78
N ASP A 60 -1.92 -5.85 -4.40
CA ASP A 60 -0.70 -6.60 -4.09
C ASP A 60 -0.21 -6.33 -2.65
N LEU A 61 -0.22 -5.05 -2.22
CA LEU A 61 0.13 -4.65 -0.85
C LEU A 61 -0.80 -5.27 0.20
N ILE A 62 -2.12 -5.28 -0.05
CA ILE A 62 -3.09 -5.93 0.85
C ILE A 62 -2.83 -7.44 0.89
N SER A 63 -2.59 -8.07 -0.26
CA SER A 63 -2.28 -9.50 -0.33
C SER A 63 -0.98 -9.83 0.41
N ALA A 64 0.07 -9.03 0.22
CA ALA A 64 1.35 -9.19 0.92
C ALA A 64 1.17 -9.06 2.44
N TRP A 65 0.42 -8.05 2.89
CA TRP A 65 0.10 -7.86 4.31
C TRP A 65 -0.56 -9.09 4.94
N MET A 66 -1.52 -9.70 4.23
CA MET A 66 -2.25 -10.88 4.71
C MET A 66 -1.41 -12.17 4.67
N GLN A 67 -0.38 -12.24 3.82
CA GLN A 67 0.45 -13.44 3.65
C GLN A 67 1.77 -13.39 4.41
N GLU A 68 2.30 -12.19 4.70
CA GLU A 68 3.60 -11.99 5.32
C GLU A 68 3.45 -11.46 6.75
N PRO A 69 3.43 -12.34 7.78
CA PRO A 69 3.35 -11.90 9.18
C PRO A 69 4.52 -11.00 9.59
N SER A 70 5.67 -11.09 8.91
CA SER A 70 6.82 -10.23 9.11
C SER A 70 6.55 -8.76 8.78
N LEU A 71 5.63 -8.46 7.86
CA LEU A 71 5.20 -7.08 7.61
C LEU A 71 4.41 -6.54 8.80
N VAL A 72 3.60 -7.38 9.44
CA VAL A 72 2.80 -6.98 10.60
C VAL A 72 3.65 -6.71 11.85
N GLU A 73 4.74 -7.46 11.98
CA GLU A 73 5.74 -7.25 13.04
C GLU A 73 6.64 -6.01 12.80
N SER A 74 6.60 -5.40 11.61
CA SER A 74 7.42 -4.23 11.27
C SER A 74 6.84 -2.95 11.87
N GLU A 75 7.72 -1.98 12.16
CA GLU A 75 7.28 -0.66 12.62
C GLU A 75 6.65 0.13 11.46
N SER A 76 5.72 1.04 11.78
CA SER A 76 5.02 1.84 10.77
C SER A 76 5.96 2.67 9.89
N ASP A 77 7.04 3.23 10.45
CA ASP A 77 8.08 3.92 9.67
C ASP A 77 8.79 2.98 8.67
N GLU A 78 8.99 1.70 9.02
CA GLU A 78 9.62 0.71 8.14
C GLU A 78 8.67 0.30 7.00
N LEU A 79 7.38 0.17 7.29
CA LEU A 79 6.35 -0.11 6.28
C LEU A 79 6.18 1.04 5.29
N GLU A 80 6.19 2.28 5.78
CA GLU A 80 6.18 3.46 4.92
C GLU A 80 7.41 3.50 4.00
N ASP A 81 8.60 3.22 4.52
CA ASP A 81 9.82 3.18 3.72
C ASP A 81 9.78 2.03 2.70
N TYR A 82 9.31 0.85 3.09
CA TYR A 82 9.11 -0.30 2.19
C TYR A 82 8.19 0.05 1.02
N VAL A 83 7.04 0.68 1.28
CA VAL A 83 6.10 1.09 0.24
C VAL A 83 6.72 2.12 -0.70
N ARG A 84 7.36 3.16 -0.14
CA ARG A 84 8.01 4.19 -0.97
C ARG A 84 9.11 3.61 -1.83
N GLN A 85 9.92 2.69 -1.28
CA GLN A 85 10.95 2.00 -2.06
C GLN A 85 10.33 1.13 -3.17
N THR A 86 9.24 0.42 -2.88
CA THR A 86 8.54 -0.41 -3.86
C THR A 86 8.00 0.43 -5.02
N ILE A 87 7.32 1.53 -4.73
CA ILE A 87 6.80 2.48 -5.72
C ILE A 87 7.95 3.05 -6.56
N ARG A 88 8.99 3.58 -5.93
CA ARG A 88 10.16 4.14 -6.63
C ARG A 88 10.90 3.12 -7.47
N ARG A 89 10.93 1.86 -7.05
CA ARG A 89 11.54 0.78 -7.82
C ARG A 89 10.75 0.54 -9.09
N ILE A 90 9.42 0.43 -9.00
CA ILE A 90 8.54 0.22 -10.15
C ILE A 90 8.66 1.40 -11.14
N GLU A 91 8.71 2.63 -10.62
CA GLU A 91 8.93 3.84 -11.42
C GLU A 91 10.27 3.78 -12.17
N GLN A 92 11.36 3.42 -11.49
CA GLN A 92 12.69 3.30 -12.10
C GLN A 92 12.80 2.15 -13.09
N GLU A 93 12.17 1.00 -12.82
CA GLU A 93 12.16 -0.14 -13.75
C GLU A 93 11.44 0.20 -15.06
N HIS A 94 10.47 1.12 -15.03
CA HIS A 94 9.82 1.59 -16.24
C HIS A 94 10.62 2.67 -17.00
N ASP A 95 11.34 3.55 -16.29
CA ASP A 95 12.18 4.60 -16.91
C ASP A 95 13.48 4.03 -17.53
N GLY A 96 13.94 2.87 -17.05
CA GLY A 96 15.15 2.19 -17.53
C GLY A 96 14.99 1.32 -18.79
N ASP A 97 13.77 1.20 -19.35
CA ASP A 97 13.47 0.42 -20.57
C ASP A 97 13.42 1.29 -21.85
N GLU A 98 14.00 2.50 -21.83
CA GLU A 98 14.20 3.38 -23.01
C GLU A 98 15.67 3.46 -23.48
#